data_AF-A0A916QLT3-F1
#
_entry.id   AF-A0A916QLT3-F1
#
_cell.length_a   1.000
_cell.length_b   1.000
_cell.length_c   1.000
_cell.angle_alpha   90.00
_cell.angle_beta   90.00
_cell.angle_gamma   90.00
#
_symmetry.space_group_name_H-M   'P 1'
#
loop_
_entity.id
_entity.type
_entity.pdbx_description
1 polymer ?
#
loop_
_entity_poly.entity_id
_entity_poly.type
_entity_poly.pdbx_seq_one_letter_code
_entity_poly.pdbx_strand_id
1 'polypeptide(L)'
;MQSKNFISADKAGIGGTDDLSALLAGIAGDITALQGRIEVTTGTWSPQWVFTSGSWDVFDGLTAGKYTKIGNLVILHFAIATSSTNSSPSGSARITNLPFAVQTQVPNVAACAVYATGFSTAFPNIAMAQNSTEISLYRTEPNAEPTAVTATTMAAGAGQNFVRGCLMYYTPDA
;
A
#
# COMPACT_ATOMS: atom_id res chain seq x y z
N MET A 1 59.01 -41.83 -16.90
CA MET A 1 58.12 -41.28 -15.85
C MET A 1 56.92 -40.67 -16.53
N GLN A 2 55.73 -41.27 -16.42
CA GLN A 2 54.51 -40.70 -16.97
C GLN A 2 54.09 -39.49 -16.13
N SER A 3 53.88 -38.33 -16.76
CA SER A 3 53.32 -37.15 -16.10
C SER A 3 51.87 -37.47 -15.72
N LYS A 4 51.59 -37.60 -14.42
CA LYS A 4 50.21 -37.64 -13.93
C LYS A 4 49.61 -36.24 -14.12
N ASN A 5 48.61 -36.16 -14.99
CA ASN A 5 47.84 -34.95 -15.21
C ASN A 5 46.89 -34.80 -14.02
N PHE A 6 47.18 -33.90 -13.08
CA PHE A 6 46.46 -33.73 -11.81
C PHE A 6 45.10 -33.02 -11.93
N ILE A 7 44.54 -32.92 -13.14
CA ILE A 7 43.17 -32.45 -13.37
C ILE A 7 42.23 -33.65 -13.65
N SER A 8 42.44 -34.78 -12.98
CA SER A 8 41.33 -35.70 -12.74
C SER A 8 40.75 -35.33 -11.39
N ALA A 9 39.68 -34.52 -11.40
CA ALA A 9 38.88 -34.26 -10.22
C ALA A 9 38.41 -35.61 -9.66
N ASP A 10 39.08 -36.06 -8.61
CA ASP A 10 38.70 -37.20 -7.81
C ASP A 10 37.42 -36.84 -7.06
N LYS A 11 36.29 -37.24 -7.66
CA LYS A 11 35.22 -37.99 -7.01
C LYS A 11 34.93 -37.62 -5.53
N ALA A 12 34.56 -36.37 -5.32
CA ALA A 12 33.67 -35.95 -4.23
C ALA A 12 32.63 -34.93 -4.74
N GLY A 13 31.86 -35.31 -5.77
CA GLY A 13 30.49 -34.81 -5.93
C GLY A 13 30.17 -33.78 -7.01
N ILE A 14 31.13 -33.17 -7.71
CA ILE A 14 30.87 -32.25 -8.83
C ILE A 14 32.01 -32.45 -9.85
N GLY A 15 31.75 -33.17 -10.94
CA GLY A 15 32.77 -33.83 -11.78
C GLY A 15 32.93 -33.31 -13.21
N GLY A 16 32.19 -32.29 -13.65
CA GLY A 16 32.35 -31.67 -14.97
C GLY A 16 31.98 -30.19 -15.01
N THR A 17 32.42 -29.46 -16.03
CA THR A 17 31.94 -28.09 -16.33
C THR A 17 30.41 -28.03 -16.42
N ASP A 18 29.83 -29.15 -16.87
CA ASP A 18 28.39 -29.33 -17.02
C ASP A 18 27.69 -29.33 -15.65
N ASP A 19 28.31 -29.88 -14.60
CA ASP A 19 27.75 -29.86 -13.24
C ASP A 19 27.79 -28.45 -12.63
N LEU A 20 28.85 -27.68 -12.89
CA LEU A 20 28.89 -26.26 -12.48
C LEU A 20 27.84 -25.44 -13.24
N SER A 21 27.66 -25.71 -14.52
CA SER A 21 26.65 -25.01 -15.34
C SER A 21 25.22 -25.33 -14.88
N ALA A 22 24.95 -26.57 -14.48
CA ALA A 22 23.67 -27.00 -13.94
C ALA A 22 23.39 -26.37 -12.57
N LEU A 23 24.40 -26.35 -11.69
CA LEU A 23 24.31 -25.67 -10.39
C LEU A 23 24.03 -24.17 -10.57
N LEU A 24 24.75 -23.52 -11.48
CA LEU A 24 24.56 -22.11 -11.78
C LEU A 24 23.16 -21.82 -12.33
N ALA A 25 22.64 -22.69 -13.21
CA ALA A 25 21.28 -22.58 -13.73
C ALA A 25 20.23 -22.71 -12.62
N GLY A 26 20.43 -23.64 -11.67
CA GLY A 26 19.58 -23.79 -10.49
C GLY A 26 19.56 -22.53 -9.62
N ILE A 27 20.74 -22.02 -9.27
CA ILE A 27 20.89 -20.78 -8.48
C ILE A 27 20.26 -19.58 -9.19
N ALA A 28 20.45 -19.44 -10.51
CA ALA A 28 19.83 -18.37 -11.29
C ALA A 28 18.30 -18.48 -11.31
N GLY A 29 17.77 -19.70 -11.39
CA GLY A 29 16.33 -19.98 -11.27
C GLY A 29 15.78 -19.55 -9.91
N ASP A 30 16.47 -19.91 -8.83
CA ASP A 30 16.09 -19.54 -7.46
C ASP A 30 16.13 -18.02 -7.26
N ILE A 31 17.18 -17.34 -7.74
CA ILE A 31 17.28 -15.88 -7.69
C ILE A 31 16.14 -15.22 -8.45
N THR A 32 15.81 -15.75 -9.63
CA THR A 32 14.69 -15.24 -10.46
C THR A 32 13.35 -15.42 -9.75
N ALA A 33 13.13 -16.57 -9.09
CA ALA A 33 11.92 -16.84 -8.32
C ALA A 33 11.77 -15.93 -7.07
N LEU A 34 12.85 -15.32 -6.59
CA LEU A 34 12.82 -14.33 -5.51
C LEU A 34 12.52 -12.91 -6.03
N GLN A 35 12.70 -12.64 -7.32
CA GLN A 35 12.36 -11.33 -7.91
C GLN A 35 10.87 -11.05 -7.69
N GLY A 36 10.53 -9.80 -7.36
CA GLY A 36 9.16 -9.42 -7.01
C GLY A 36 8.68 -9.87 -5.62
N ARG A 37 9.35 -10.82 -4.93
CA ARG A 37 9.04 -11.21 -3.53
C ARG A 37 9.83 -10.43 -2.49
N ILE A 38 11.04 -9.99 -2.85
CA ILE A 38 11.93 -9.23 -1.96
C ILE A 38 12.31 -7.86 -2.52
N GLU A 39 11.83 -7.53 -3.73
CA GLU A 39 12.13 -6.25 -4.35
C GLU A 39 11.58 -5.10 -3.52
N VAL A 40 12.43 -4.11 -3.26
CA VAL A 40 12.07 -2.90 -2.53
C VAL A 40 11.86 -1.78 -3.53
N THR A 41 10.63 -1.31 -3.64
CA THR A 41 10.29 -0.10 -4.40
C THR A 41 9.81 0.98 -3.45
N THR A 42 10.25 2.22 -3.68
CA THR A 42 9.81 3.37 -2.90
C THR A 42 9.27 4.43 -3.85
N GLY A 43 8.34 5.24 -3.36
CA GLY A 43 7.78 6.30 -4.19
C GLY A 43 6.90 7.26 -3.41
N THR A 44 6.46 8.28 -4.12
CA THR A 44 5.44 9.22 -3.66
C THR A 44 4.11 8.90 -4.33
N TRP A 45 3.02 9.29 -3.70
CA TRP A 45 1.68 9.22 -4.29
C TRP A 45 0.84 10.42 -3.85
N SER A 46 -0.18 10.73 -4.65
CA SER A 46 -1.03 11.91 -4.44
C SER A 46 -2.43 11.45 -4.02
N PRO A 47 -2.73 11.41 -2.71
CA PRO A 47 -4.06 11.06 -2.22
C PRO A 47 -5.09 12.09 -2.70
N GLN A 48 -6.29 11.62 -3.01
CA GLN A 48 -7.40 12.46 -3.48
C GLN A 48 -8.69 12.12 -2.74
N TRP A 49 -9.54 13.13 -2.52
CA TRP A 49 -10.88 12.92 -2.00
C TRP A 49 -11.81 12.43 -3.10
N VAL A 50 -12.55 11.35 -2.83
CA VAL A 50 -13.62 10.88 -3.70
C VAL A 50 -14.88 10.61 -2.90
N PHE A 51 -16.03 10.83 -3.53
CA PHE A 51 -17.34 10.62 -2.94
C PHE A 51 -18.17 9.66 -3.81
N THR A 52 -19.43 9.42 -3.45
CA THR A 52 -20.36 8.70 -4.34
C THR A 52 -20.72 9.55 -5.56
N SER A 53 -20.86 10.86 -5.38
CA SER A 53 -20.96 11.82 -6.48
C SER A 53 -20.23 13.12 -6.14
N GLY A 54 -19.63 13.73 -7.17
CA GLY A 54 -18.78 14.90 -7.02
C GLY A 54 -17.41 14.58 -6.40
N SER A 55 -16.60 15.63 -6.24
CA SER A 55 -15.29 15.58 -5.62
C SER A 55 -15.05 16.87 -4.83
N TRP A 56 -14.17 16.79 -3.83
CA TRP A 56 -13.58 17.98 -3.24
C TRP A 56 -12.11 18.06 -3.63
N ASP A 57 -11.65 19.27 -3.86
CA ASP A 57 -10.24 19.53 -4.12
C ASP A 57 -9.42 19.24 -2.86
N VAL A 58 -8.17 18.85 -3.07
CA VAL A 58 -7.21 18.69 -1.99
C VAL A 58 -6.49 20.01 -1.71
N PHE A 59 -6.09 20.22 -0.46
CA PHE A 59 -5.22 21.33 -0.11
C PHE A 59 -3.76 20.89 -0.23
N ASP A 60 -3.11 21.27 -1.33
CA ASP A 60 -1.76 20.80 -1.71
C ASP A 60 -0.70 21.03 -0.62
N GLY A 61 -0.81 22.11 0.16
CA GLY A 61 0.14 22.42 1.24
C GLY A 61 0.13 21.42 2.41
N LEU A 62 -0.90 20.58 2.52
CA LEU A 62 -1.04 19.56 3.58
C LEU A 62 -1.25 18.15 3.02
N THR A 63 -1.29 18.00 1.70
CA THR A 63 -1.63 16.73 1.03
C THR A 63 -0.41 16.11 0.38
N ALA A 64 0.01 14.94 0.88
CA ALA A 64 1.12 14.19 0.31
C ALA A 64 1.09 12.73 0.78
N GLY A 65 1.62 11.83 -0.04
CA GLY A 65 1.78 10.42 0.27
C GLY A 65 3.17 9.89 -0.10
N LYS A 66 3.66 8.93 0.67
CA LYS A 66 4.88 8.15 0.37
C LYS A 66 4.68 6.69 0.73
N TYR A 67 5.35 5.80 0.01
CA TYR A 67 5.28 4.36 0.24
C TYR A 67 6.63 3.67 0.10
N THR A 68 6.73 2.53 0.76
CA THR A 68 7.71 1.49 0.53
C THR A 68 6.96 0.19 0.30
N LYS A 69 7.20 -0.47 -0.82
CA LYS A 69 6.71 -1.82 -1.12
C LYS A 69 7.87 -2.80 -1.07
N ILE A 70 7.70 -3.87 -0.31
CA ILE A 70 8.66 -4.99 -0.19
C ILE A 70 7.90 -6.25 -0.59
N GLY A 71 8.24 -6.82 -1.73
CA GLY A 71 7.44 -7.93 -2.25
C GLY A 71 6.01 -7.49 -2.53
N ASN A 72 5.02 -8.17 -1.95
CA ASN A 72 3.60 -7.78 -1.98
C ASN A 72 3.16 -6.91 -0.78
N LEU A 73 4.02 -6.67 0.21
CA LEU A 73 3.70 -5.82 1.37
C LEU A 73 3.94 -4.35 1.05
N VAL A 74 2.94 -3.50 1.26
CA VAL A 74 3.03 -2.04 1.13
C VAL A 74 2.91 -1.40 2.51
N ILE A 75 3.86 -0.54 2.83
CA ILE A 75 3.81 0.36 3.98
C ILE A 75 3.78 1.79 3.44
N LEU A 76 2.73 2.55 3.75
CA LEU A 76 2.61 3.94 3.32
C LEU A 76 2.35 4.89 4.48
N HIS A 77 2.66 6.15 4.25
CA HIS A 77 2.31 7.28 5.09
C HIS A 77 1.65 8.33 4.22
N PHE A 78 0.63 9.01 4.76
CA PHE A 78 -0.07 10.05 4.02
C PHE A 78 -0.60 11.14 4.95
N ALA A 79 -0.85 12.28 4.35
CA ALA A 79 -1.68 13.34 4.87
C ALA A 79 -2.57 13.84 3.74
N ILE A 80 -3.80 14.21 4.05
CA ILE A 80 -4.75 14.80 3.11
C ILE A 80 -5.62 15.80 3.87
N ALA A 81 -5.86 16.97 3.27
CA ALA A 81 -6.81 17.94 3.77
C ALA A 81 -7.71 18.42 2.63
N THR A 82 -8.92 18.84 2.96
CA THR A 82 -9.82 19.47 1.99
C THR A 82 -9.37 20.89 1.67
N SER A 83 -9.57 21.32 0.42
CA SER A 83 -9.43 22.71 -0.02
C SER A 83 -10.81 23.43 0.07
N SER A 84 -10.97 24.59 -0.54
CA SER A 84 -12.27 25.21 -0.76
C SER A 84 -13.19 24.31 -1.57
N THR A 85 -14.49 24.36 -1.26
CA THR A 85 -15.51 23.54 -1.94
C THR A 85 -15.96 24.24 -3.22
N ASN A 86 -15.64 23.68 -4.38
CA ASN A 86 -16.17 24.16 -5.66
C ASN A 86 -17.47 23.42 -6.05
N SER A 87 -17.88 22.44 -5.23
CA SER A 87 -18.97 21.51 -5.50
C SER A 87 -19.72 21.12 -4.20
N SER A 88 -20.90 20.53 -4.37
CA SER A 88 -21.68 19.91 -3.30
C SER A 88 -21.66 18.38 -3.45
N PRO A 89 -20.57 17.69 -3.04
CA PRO A 89 -20.50 16.24 -3.15
C PRO A 89 -21.50 15.59 -2.19
N SER A 90 -21.84 14.33 -2.48
CA SER A 90 -22.74 13.55 -1.64
C SER A 90 -22.29 12.10 -1.52
N GLY A 91 -22.80 11.44 -0.48
CA GLY A 91 -22.44 10.06 -0.14
C GLY A 91 -21.16 9.96 0.67
N SER A 92 -20.59 8.74 0.69
CA SER A 92 -19.47 8.37 1.55
C SER A 92 -18.16 8.93 1.05
N ALA A 93 -17.41 9.59 1.94
CA ALA A 93 -16.06 10.08 1.71
C ALA A 93 -15.06 8.92 1.71
N ARG A 94 -14.18 8.91 0.72
CA ARG A 94 -13.08 7.95 0.56
C ARG A 94 -11.83 8.70 0.10
N ILE A 95 -10.67 8.11 0.36
CA ILE A 95 -9.39 8.58 -0.20
C ILE A 95 -9.00 7.61 -1.30
N THR A 96 -8.71 8.09 -2.50
CA THR A 96 -8.34 7.26 -3.66
C THR A 96 -6.89 7.48 -4.08
N ASN A 97 -6.46 6.78 -5.13
CA ASN A 97 -5.12 6.75 -5.70
C ASN A 97 -4.07 6.04 -4.84
N LEU A 98 -4.45 5.02 -4.07
CA LEU A 98 -3.44 4.14 -3.47
C LEU A 98 -2.45 3.66 -4.55
N PRO A 99 -1.15 3.60 -4.25
CA PRO A 99 -0.12 3.26 -5.26
C PRO A 99 -0.32 1.90 -5.93
N PHE A 100 -0.95 0.97 -5.20
CA PHE A 100 -1.23 -0.39 -5.64
C PHE A 100 -2.59 -0.82 -5.11
N ALA A 101 -3.28 -1.67 -5.89
CA ALA A 101 -4.55 -2.27 -5.45
C ALA A 101 -4.34 -3.16 -4.22
N VAL A 102 -5.31 -3.13 -3.32
CA VAL A 102 -5.36 -3.95 -2.12
C VAL A 102 -5.76 -5.38 -2.49
N GLN A 103 -5.02 -6.37 -1.99
CA GLN A 103 -5.30 -7.79 -2.22
C GLN A 103 -6.66 -8.20 -1.67
N THR A 104 -7.35 -9.09 -2.37
CA THR A 104 -8.55 -9.75 -1.86
C THR A 104 -8.14 -10.85 -0.87
N GLN A 105 -8.13 -10.53 0.43
CA GLN A 105 -7.84 -11.51 1.47
C GLN A 105 -8.64 -11.19 2.74
N VAL A 106 -9.11 -12.23 3.44
CA VAL A 106 -9.75 -12.12 4.76
C VAL A 106 -8.81 -12.74 5.81
N PRO A 107 -8.49 -12.04 6.91
CA PRO A 107 -8.84 -10.65 7.23
C PRO A 107 -7.86 -9.66 6.58
N ASN A 108 -8.39 -8.64 5.90
CA ASN A 108 -7.59 -7.51 5.42
C ASN A 108 -7.46 -6.50 6.55
N VAL A 109 -6.37 -6.57 7.32
CA VAL A 109 -6.18 -5.66 8.45
C VAL A 109 -5.31 -4.50 8.01
N ALA A 110 -5.94 -3.41 7.56
CA ALA A 110 -5.28 -2.11 7.57
C ALA A 110 -5.20 -1.64 9.03
N ALA A 111 -4.18 -2.09 9.76
CA ALA A 111 -3.93 -1.54 11.09
C ALA A 111 -3.19 -0.21 10.93
N CYS A 112 -3.80 0.91 11.32
CA CYS A 112 -3.05 2.12 11.60
C CYS A 112 -3.73 3.05 12.61
N ALA A 113 -2.88 3.79 13.33
CA ALA A 113 -3.27 4.98 14.06
C ALA A 113 -3.58 6.14 13.09
N VAL A 114 -4.81 6.64 13.15
CA VAL A 114 -5.24 7.81 12.38
C VAL A 114 -5.25 9.03 13.30
N TYR A 115 -4.58 10.10 12.88
CA TYR A 115 -4.76 11.41 13.49
C TYR A 115 -5.73 12.22 12.62
N ALA A 116 -6.81 12.71 13.24
CA ALA A 116 -7.85 13.46 12.55
C ALA A 116 -8.31 14.65 13.40
N THR A 117 -8.56 15.77 12.74
CA THR A 117 -9.09 17.02 13.33
C THR A 117 -10.18 17.60 12.44
N GLY A 118 -11.05 18.44 13.02
CA GLY A 118 -12.13 19.12 12.27
C GLY A 118 -13.41 18.29 12.08
N PHE A 119 -13.56 17.17 12.80
CA PHE A 119 -14.76 16.34 12.82
C PHE A 119 -15.60 16.64 14.06
N SER A 120 -16.93 16.67 13.92
CA SER A 120 -17.84 17.23 14.95
C SER A 120 -18.05 16.35 16.19
N THR A 121 -18.27 15.04 16.03
CA THR A 121 -18.67 14.15 17.15
C THR A 121 -17.96 12.80 17.17
N ALA A 122 -17.43 12.33 16.03
CA ALA A 122 -16.71 11.07 15.95
C ALA A 122 -15.47 11.19 15.06
N PHE A 123 -14.39 10.58 15.54
CA PHE A 123 -13.13 10.51 14.81
C PHE A 123 -13.20 9.40 13.76
N PRO A 124 -12.65 9.62 12.56
CA PRO A 124 -12.64 8.61 11.52
C PRO A 124 -11.63 7.49 11.84
N ASN A 125 -12.13 6.26 11.76
CA ASN A 125 -11.39 5.04 11.51
C ASN A 125 -11.26 4.82 10.00
N ILE A 126 -10.21 4.12 9.61
CA ILE A 126 -9.94 3.77 8.22
C ILE A 126 -10.18 2.27 8.02
N ALA A 127 -10.82 1.92 6.91
CA ALA A 127 -10.73 0.57 6.35
C ALA A 127 -10.31 0.65 4.88
N MET A 128 -9.82 -0.45 4.33
CA MET A 128 -9.54 -0.53 2.89
C MET A 128 -10.60 -1.38 2.21
N ALA A 129 -11.01 -0.96 1.02
CA ALA A 129 -11.84 -1.80 0.16
C ALA A 129 -10.96 -2.88 -0.50
N GLN A 130 -11.46 -4.11 -0.58
CA GLN A 130 -10.77 -5.20 -1.27
C GLN A 130 -10.73 -4.94 -2.78
N ASN A 131 -9.65 -5.36 -3.44
CA ASN A 131 -9.43 -5.16 -4.87
C ASN A 131 -9.65 -3.70 -5.31
N SER A 132 -9.20 -2.77 -4.46
CA SER A 132 -9.43 -1.34 -4.64
C SER A 132 -8.14 -0.56 -4.40
N THR A 133 -8.08 0.63 -4.97
CA THR A 133 -7.07 1.65 -4.68
C THR A 133 -7.62 2.73 -3.75
N GLU A 134 -8.66 2.39 -2.97
CA GLU A 134 -9.37 3.32 -2.10
C GLU A 134 -9.30 2.93 -0.62
N ILE A 135 -9.29 3.97 0.19
CA ILE A 135 -9.39 3.98 1.64
C ILE A 135 -10.80 4.48 1.98
N SER A 136 -11.58 3.66 2.69
CA SER A 136 -12.88 4.03 3.23
C SER A 136 -12.75 4.65 4.62
N LEU A 137 -13.48 5.74 4.86
CA LEU A 137 -13.55 6.39 6.16
C LEU A 137 -14.85 6.04 6.87
N TYR A 138 -14.73 5.57 8.10
CA TYR A 138 -15.85 5.27 8.98
C TYR A 138 -15.70 6.05 10.27
N ARG A 139 -16.79 6.53 10.85
CA ARG A 139 -16.82 7.07 12.20
C ARG A 139 -17.44 6.04 13.12
N THR A 140 -16.96 5.96 14.35
CA THR A 140 -17.56 5.10 15.37
C THR A 140 -18.08 5.99 16.50
N GLU A 141 -19.38 5.87 16.77
CA GLU A 141 -20.02 6.52 17.92
C GLU A 141 -20.07 5.52 19.09
N PRO A 142 -20.13 5.99 20.35
CA PRO A 142 -20.26 5.09 21.50
C PRO A 142 -21.46 4.14 21.35
N ASN A 143 -21.22 2.83 21.49
CA ASN A 143 -22.24 1.78 21.44
C ASN A 143 -23.02 1.69 20.10
N ALA A 144 -22.41 2.09 18.99
CA ALA A 144 -23.02 1.99 17.66
C ALA A 144 -22.08 1.33 16.65
N GLU A 145 -22.68 0.76 15.60
CA GLU A 145 -21.92 0.25 14.46
C GLU A 145 -21.17 1.38 13.73
N PRO A 146 -19.98 1.10 13.15
CA PRO A 146 -19.27 2.09 12.34
C PRO A 146 -20.14 2.58 11.17
N THR A 147 -20.27 3.91 11.05
CA THR A 147 -21.01 4.54 9.95
C THR A 147 -20.04 5.26 9.03
N ALA A 148 -20.31 5.31 7.73
CA ALA A 148 -19.40 5.99 6.80
C ALA A 148 -19.29 7.50 7.14
N VAL A 149 -18.10 8.06 7.01
CA VAL A 149 -17.94 9.52 6.91
C VAL A 149 -18.59 9.94 5.60
N THR A 150 -19.47 10.93 5.64
CA THR A 150 -20.16 11.46 4.46
C THR A 150 -19.80 12.92 4.25
N ALA A 151 -19.99 13.43 3.03
CA ALA A 151 -19.80 14.84 2.72
C ALA A 151 -20.53 15.78 3.69
N THR A 152 -21.74 15.40 4.12
CA THR A 152 -22.55 16.15 5.09
C THR A 152 -21.97 16.23 6.51
N THR A 153 -20.99 15.38 6.82
CA THR A 153 -20.35 15.32 8.15
C THR A 153 -18.94 15.87 8.16
N MET A 154 -18.50 16.37 7.02
CA MET A 154 -17.24 17.06 6.85
C MET A 154 -17.48 18.57 6.82
N ALA A 155 -16.55 19.35 7.39
CA ALA A 155 -16.65 20.80 7.41
C ALA A 155 -16.19 21.40 6.06
N ALA A 156 -16.90 22.40 5.54
CA ALA A 156 -16.45 23.09 4.35
C ALA A 156 -15.26 24.02 4.67
N GLY A 157 -14.29 24.10 3.75
CA GLY A 157 -13.18 25.06 3.83
C GLY A 157 -11.79 24.42 3.76
N ALA A 158 -10.82 25.27 3.44
CA ALA A 158 -9.42 24.86 3.31
C ALA A 158 -8.84 24.42 4.65
N GLY A 159 -8.20 23.25 4.67
CA GLY A 159 -7.53 22.69 5.83
C GLY A 159 -8.44 22.08 6.90
N GLN A 160 -9.77 22.06 6.71
CA GLN A 160 -10.70 21.64 7.76
C GLN A 160 -10.66 20.14 8.02
N ASN A 161 -10.88 19.31 7.00
CA ASN A 161 -10.94 17.85 7.16
C ASN A 161 -9.55 17.26 6.93
N PHE A 162 -8.69 17.41 7.93
CA PHE A 162 -7.34 16.89 7.89
C PHE A 162 -7.27 15.46 8.42
N VAL A 163 -6.71 14.57 7.61
CA VAL A 163 -6.44 13.18 7.97
C VAL A 163 -4.96 12.91 7.72
N ARG A 164 -4.26 12.41 8.73
CA ARG A 164 -2.89 11.91 8.62
C ARG A 164 -2.83 10.49 9.18
N GLY A 165 -2.12 9.61 8.47
CA GLY A 165 -1.97 8.24 8.90
C GLY A 165 -0.87 7.48 8.18
N CYS A 166 -0.78 6.22 8.54
CA CYS A 166 -0.04 5.16 7.89
C CYS A 166 -1.01 4.10 7.38
N LEU A 167 -0.58 3.22 6.49
CA LEU A 167 -1.29 1.97 6.21
C LEU A 167 -0.27 0.88 5.93
N MET A 168 -0.63 -0.34 6.30
CA MET A 168 0.07 -1.55 5.93
C MET A 168 -0.93 -2.48 5.25
N TYR A 169 -0.61 -2.95 4.04
CA TYR A 169 -1.50 -3.83 3.28
C TYR A 169 -0.74 -4.71 2.29
N TYR A 170 -1.38 -5.79 1.85
CA TYR A 170 -0.85 -6.63 0.78
C TYR A 170 -1.45 -6.25 -0.57
N THR A 171 -0.65 -6.31 -1.63
CA THR A 171 -1.09 -6.20 -3.02
C THR A 171 -1.30 -7.59 -3.60
N PRO A 172 -2.12 -7.77 -4.66
CA PRO A 172 -2.12 -9.01 -5.42
C PRO A 172 -0.69 -9.42 -5.80
N ASP A 173 -0.44 -10.73 -5.81
CA ASP A 173 0.84 -11.27 -6.27
C ASP A 173 1.07 -10.88 -7.74
N ALA A 174 2.34 -10.63 -8.08
CA ALA A 174 2.75 -10.26 -9.44
C ALA A 174 2.69 -11.44 -10.40
#